data_AF-A0A840Y6E2-F1
#
_entry.id   AF-A0A840Y6E2-F1
#
_cell.length_a   1.000
_cell.length_b   1.000
_cell.length_c   1.000
_cell.angle_alpha   90.00
_cell.angle_beta   90.00
_cell.angle_gamma   90.00
#
_symmetry.space_group_name_H-M   'P 1'
#
loop_
_entity.id
_entity.type
_entity.pdbx_description
1 polymer ?
#
loop_
_entity_poly.entity_id
_entity_poly.type
_entity_poly.pdbx_seq_one_letter_code
_entity_poly.pdbx_strand_id
1 'polypeptide(L)' 'MSNPKTDPTSNAVKDPDDWVTGEEAMTGAQASYLKTLSEEAHEDFPDDLTKADASKKIDELQEKTGRGQ' A
#
# COMPACT_ATOMS: atom_id res chain seq x y z
N MET A 1 -7.81 -48.74 -13.19
CA MET A 1 -8.15 -47.80 -12.10
C MET A 1 -7.06 -46.74 -12.05
N SER A 2 -7.24 -45.65 -12.77
CA SER A 2 -6.29 -44.51 -12.77
C SER A 2 -6.81 -43.49 -11.78
N ASN A 3 -6.07 -43.24 -10.71
CA ASN A 3 -6.44 -42.31 -9.66
C ASN A 3 -5.77 -40.95 -9.97
N PRO A 4 -6.49 -39.90 -10.40
CA PRO A 4 -5.91 -38.61 -10.71
C PRO A 4 -5.95 -37.75 -9.44
N LYS A 5 -4.87 -37.78 -8.66
CA LYS A 5 -4.65 -36.78 -7.60
C LYS A 5 -3.25 -36.20 -7.78
N THR A 6 -3.10 -35.51 -8.90
CA THR A 6 -1.99 -34.61 -9.18
C THR A 6 -2.58 -33.32 -9.72
N ASP A 7 -3.26 -32.58 -8.84
CA ASP A 7 -3.42 -31.14 -9.02
C ASP A 7 -2.77 -30.51 -7.81
N PRO A 8 -1.57 -29.90 -7.94
CA PRO A 8 -1.27 -28.80 -7.06
C PRO A 8 -2.30 -27.74 -7.47
N THR A 9 -3.31 -27.54 -6.64
CA THR A 9 -4.06 -26.28 -6.68
C THR A 9 -3.01 -25.21 -6.45
N SER A 10 -2.51 -24.67 -7.57
CA SER A 10 -1.64 -23.52 -7.63
C SER A 10 -2.36 -22.50 -6.78
N ASN A 11 -1.86 -22.28 -5.56
CA ASN A 11 -2.28 -21.17 -4.73
C ASN A 11 -2.01 -19.97 -5.59
N ALA A 12 -3.05 -19.50 -6.28
CA ALA A 12 -2.99 -18.41 -7.20
C ALA A 12 -2.24 -17.31 -6.46
N VAL A 13 -1.03 -17.03 -6.95
CA VAL A 13 -0.31 -15.82 -6.61
C VAL A 13 -1.22 -14.74 -7.12
N LYS A 14 -2.18 -14.33 -6.28
CA LYS A 14 -3.07 -13.23 -6.58
C LYS A 14 -2.14 -12.05 -6.76
N ASP A 15 -2.25 -11.44 -7.93
CA ASP A 15 -1.55 -10.20 -8.22
C ASP A 15 -1.84 -9.25 -7.05
N PRO A 16 -0.84 -8.63 -6.39
CA PRO A 16 -1.08 -7.70 -5.30
C PRO A 16 -2.01 -6.54 -5.70
N ASP A 17 -2.13 -6.23 -7.00
CA ASP A 17 -3.11 -5.30 -7.56
C ASP A 17 -4.57 -5.82 -7.54
N ASP A 18 -4.77 -7.13 -7.38
CA ASP A 18 -6.08 -7.80 -7.28
C ASP A 18 -6.60 -7.87 -5.83
N TRP A 19 -5.86 -7.26 -4.87
CA TRP A 19 -6.28 -7.13 -3.48
C TRP A 19 -7.15 -5.89 -3.30
N VAL A 20 -8.46 -6.12 -3.21
CA VAL A 20 -9.54 -5.13 -2.94
C VAL A 20 -9.24 -4.19 -1.76
N THR A 21 -8.35 -4.58 -0.84
CA THR A 21 -7.96 -3.76 0.32
C THR A 21 -7.13 -2.52 -0.03
N GLY A 22 -6.61 -2.42 -1.26
CA GLY A 22 -5.84 -1.26 -1.71
C GLY A 22 -6.70 -0.02 -1.96
N GLU A 23 -7.95 -0.20 -2.40
CA GLU A 23 -8.91 0.87 -2.72
C GLU A 23 -9.67 1.40 -1.49
N GLU A 24 -9.49 0.78 -0.32
CA GLU A 24 -10.08 1.28 0.92
C GLU A 24 -9.51 2.66 1.27
N ALA A 25 -10.28 3.48 2.00
CA ALA A 25 -9.75 4.75 2.51
C ALA A 25 -8.48 4.53 3.35
N MET A 26 -7.55 5.47 3.32
CA MET A 26 -6.33 5.36 4.13
C MET A 26 -6.65 5.14 5.60
N THR A 27 -5.84 4.32 6.26
CA THR A 27 -5.97 4.10 7.70
C THR A 27 -5.56 5.35 8.48
N GLY A 28 -6.10 5.54 9.69
CA GLY A 28 -5.70 6.68 10.53
C GLY A 28 -4.20 6.74 10.85
N ALA A 29 -3.53 5.59 10.87
CA ALA A 29 -2.08 5.50 11.03
C ALA A 29 -1.34 6.05 9.79
N GLN A 30 -1.77 5.67 8.59
CA GLN A 30 -1.23 6.24 7.35
C GLN A 30 -1.49 7.74 7.27
N ALA A 31 -2.70 8.21 7.57
CA ALA A 31 -3.04 9.63 7.58
C ALA A 31 -2.14 10.45 8.52
N SER A 32 -1.95 9.97 9.75
CA SER A 32 -1.11 10.65 10.74
C SER A 32 0.35 10.74 10.30
N TYR A 33 0.86 9.66 9.70
CA TYR A 33 2.24 9.61 9.24
C TYR A 33 2.46 10.47 7.99
N LEU A 34 1.55 10.35 7.02
CA LEU A 34 1.55 11.15 5.80
C LEU A 34 1.45 12.64 6.11
N LYS A 35 0.65 13.05 7.11
CA LYS A 35 0.58 14.45 7.56
C LYS A 35 1.92 14.98 8.05
N THR A 36 2.60 14.21 8.91
CA THR A 36 3.93 14.57 9.42
C THR A 36 4.94 14.74 8.28
N LEU A 37 4.95 13.78 7.35
CA LEU A 37 5.86 13.82 6.20
C LEU A 37 5.55 14.98 5.24
N SER A 38 4.27 15.29 5.04
CA SER A 38 3.84 16.42 4.19
C SER A 38 4.27 17.75 4.81
N GLU A 39 4.09 17.93 6.12
CA GLU A 39 4.55 19.11 6.86
C GLU A 39 6.06 19.30 6.75
N GLU A 40 6.85 18.23 6.89
CA GLU A 40 8.31 18.29 6.78
C GLU A 40 8.80 18.54 5.35
N ALA A 41 8.17 17.90 4.38
CA ALA A 41 8.44 18.13 2.96
C ALA A 41 7.92 19.49 2.46
N HIS A 42 7.21 20.24 3.31
CA HIS A 42 6.47 21.46 2.96
C HIS A 42 5.54 21.24 1.74
N GLU A 43 4.89 20.07 1.69
CA GLU A 43 3.87 19.70 0.70
C GLU A 43 2.47 19.71 1.32
N ASP A 44 1.46 19.82 0.46
CA ASP A 44 0.06 19.66 0.86
C ASP A 44 -0.22 18.22 1.30
N PHE A 45 -1.04 18.08 2.35
CA PHE A 45 -1.51 16.79 2.83
C PHE A 45 -2.76 16.35 2.05
N PRO A 46 -2.70 15.27 1.24
CA PRO A 46 -3.87 14.74 0.57
C PRO A 46 -4.66 13.85 1.55
N ASP A 47 -5.88 14.28 1.90
CA ASP A 47 -6.77 13.60 2.85
C ASP A 47 -7.70 12.56 2.20
N ASP A 48 -7.83 12.59 0.87
CA ASP A 48 -8.67 11.69 0.08
C ASP A 48 -7.84 10.64 -0.70
N LEU A 49 -6.88 10.01 -0.03
CA LEU A 49 -6.14 8.88 -0.60
C LEU A 49 -6.69 7.54 -0.15
N THR A 50 -6.63 6.58 -1.06
CA THR A 50 -6.79 5.17 -0.73
C THR A 50 -5.62 4.69 0.13
N LYS A 51 -5.77 3.55 0.79
CA LYS A 51 -4.73 2.89 1.58
C LYS A 51 -3.50 2.60 0.72
N ALA A 52 -3.69 2.14 -0.53
CA ALA A 52 -2.58 1.90 -1.44
C ALA A 52 -1.87 3.20 -1.83
N ASP A 53 -2.63 4.24 -2.17
CA ASP A 53 -2.05 5.53 -2.58
C ASP A 53 -1.38 6.25 -1.42
N ALA A 54 -1.95 6.17 -0.21
CA ALA A 54 -1.33 6.70 1.00
C ALA A 54 0.01 6.01 1.30
N SER A 55 0.12 4.69 1.13
CA SER A 55 1.41 4.00 1.26
C SER A 55 2.43 4.49 0.23
N LYS A 56 2.05 4.59 -1.05
CA LYS A 56 2.95 5.09 -2.11
C LYS A 56 3.40 6.53 -1.83
N LYS A 57 2.50 7.40 -1.37
CA LYS A 57 2.82 8.79 -1.05
C LYS A 57 3.71 8.90 0.19
N ILE A 58 3.52 8.02 1.18
CA ILE A 58 4.42 7.90 2.34
C ILE A 58 5.84 7.57 1.87
N ASP A 59 6.01 6.57 1.01
CA ASP A 59 7.33 6.17 0.51
C ASP A 59 8.02 7.32 -0.23
N GLU A 60 7.29 8.00 -1.14
CA GLU A 60 7.78 9.18 -1.87
C GLU A 60 8.24 10.30 -0.90
N LEU A 61 7.42 10.62 0.10
CA LEU A 61 7.76 11.68 1.05
C LEU A 61 8.86 11.27 2.03
N GLN A 62 8.97 9.99 2.39
CA GLN A 62 10.08 9.48 3.20
C GLN A 62 11.42 9.64 2.47
N GLU A 63 11.46 9.34 1.18
CA GLU A 63 12.66 9.56 0.35
C GLU A 63 12.99 11.06 0.26
N LYS A 64 11.97 11.90 0.01
CA LYS A 64 12.14 13.36 -0.09
C LYS A 64 12.60 14.02 1.21
N THR A 65 12.11 13.55 2.35
CA THR A 65 12.47 14.06 3.69
C THR A 65 13.77 13.44 4.24
N GLY A 66 14.35 12.47 3.53
CA GLY A 66 15.59 11.79 3.96
C GLY A 66 15.40 10.82 5.11
N ARG A 67 14.19 10.28 5.29
CA ARG A 67 13.82 9.32 6.34
C ARG A 67 13.91 7.86 5.93
N GLY A 68 13.97 7.58 4.62
CA GLY A 68 14.04 6.22 4.06
C GLY A 68 15.42 5.55 4.09
N GLN A 69 16.28 5.88 5.06
CA GLN A 69 17.65 5.33 5.19
C GLN A 69 17.84 4.47 6.44
#